data_AF-A0A7K9DCV1-F1
#
_entry.id   AF-A0A7K9DCV1-F1
#
_cell.length_a   1.000
_cell.length_b   1.000
_cell.length_c   1.000
_cell.angle_alpha   90.00
_cell.angle_beta   90.00
_cell.angle_gamma   90.00
#
_symmetry.space_group_name_H-M   'P 1'
#
loop_
_entity.id
_entity.type
_entity.pdbx_description
1 polymer ?
#
loop_
_entity_poly.entity_id
_entity_poly.type
_entity_poly.pdbx_seq_one_letter_code
_entity_poly.pdbx_strand_id
1 'polypeptide(L)'
;GASCRVLSLQGSLVFLVSGLVVLGYAAALSTQPTYQGVIRVVCGAAAGKLCEVCFLLNLFMISVALLRVVGDQLEKLCDSLYPNGTLSGAPLPPPWYVDQRFTLSALCVLVIFPPSVPREIGFQKYSSILGTLAACYLTLVIVLKYYLQAESLGLPEPPQPSRAFSWASIFSVIPTICFGFQCHEACVAIYSSMRNQSFAHWVAVSVVSMLICLLIYSLTGLYGYLTFGKAVASDVLMSYPGNDPVVIVARLLFGVSIITIYPIVVLLSR
;
A
#
# COMPACT_ATOMS: atom_id res chain seq x y z
N GLY A 1 22.00 -20.04 -1.29
CA GLY A 1 20.51 -20.07 -1.37
C GLY A 1 19.83 -19.04 -0.48
N ALA A 2 20.19 -18.95 0.81
CA ALA A 2 19.64 -17.96 1.75
C ALA A 2 20.40 -16.62 1.73
N SER A 3 21.74 -16.64 1.61
CA SER A 3 22.55 -15.42 1.61
C SER A 3 22.20 -14.44 0.49
N CYS A 4 21.81 -14.92 -0.70
CA CYS A 4 21.45 -14.02 -1.81
C CYS A 4 20.08 -13.35 -1.64
N ARG A 5 19.14 -14.00 -0.94
CA ARG A 5 17.85 -13.40 -0.58
C ARG A 5 18.02 -12.33 0.50
N VAL A 6 18.84 -12.63 1.51
CA VAL A 6 19.20 -11.66 2.55
C VAL A 6 19.97 -10.48 1.95
N LEU A 7 20.92 -10.74 1.03
CA LEU A 7 21.69 -9.70 0.35
C LEU A 7 20.84 -8.84 -0.60
N SER A 8 19.88 -9.42 -1.32
CA SER A 8 18.95 -8.65 -2.17
C SER A 8 17.99 -7.80 -1.34
N LEU A 9 17.50 -8.32 -0.21
CA LEU A 9 16.63 -7.59 0.71
C LEU A 9 17.40 -6.45 1.39
N GLN A 10 18.61 -6.74 1.89
CA GLN A 10 19.51 -5.75 2.48
C GLN A 10 19.96 -4.71 1.46
N GLY A 11 20.27 -5.12 0.22
CA GLY A 11 20.66 -4.21 -0.86
C GLY A 11 19.53 -3.26 -1.26
N SER A 12 18.31 -3.77 -1.41
CA SER A 12 17.13 -2.93 -1.64
C SER A 12 16.85 -2.01 -0.45
N LEU A 13 17.07 -2.48 0.78
CA LEU A 13 16.90 -1.68 1.99
C LEU A 13 17.88 -0.51 2.03
N VAL A 14 19.15 -0.79 1.79
CA VAL A 14 20.22 0.21 1.80
C VAL A 14 19.99 1.22 0.68
N PHE A 15 19.60 0.78 -0.51
CA PHE A 15 19.22 1.67 -1.61
C PHE A 15 18.02 2.57 -1.28
N LEU A 16 16.98 2.01 -0.65
CA LEU A 16 15.80 2.78 -0.26
C LEU A 16 16.09 3.78 0.87
N VAL A 17 16.81 3.34 1.91
CA VAL A 17 17.19 4.20 3.05
C VAL A 17 18.15 5.30 2.59
N SER A 18 19.14 4.97 1.75
CA SER A 18 20.04 5.98 1.18
C SER A 18 19.29 6.97 0.26
N GLY A 19 18.37 6.50 -0.58
CA GLY A 19 17.52 7.37 -1.39
C GLY A 19 16.70 8.34 -0.54
N LEU A 20 16.10 7.87 0.55
CA LEU A 20 15.37 8.68 1.53
C LEU A 20 16.25 9.72 2.23
N VAL A 21 17.47 9.34 2.63
CA VAL A 21 18.43 10.24 3.28
C VAL A 21 18.91 11.31 2.31
N VAL A 22 19.22 10.94 1.06
CA VAL A 22 19.63 11.88 -0.01
C VAL A 22 18.51 12.86 -0.34
N LEU A 23 17.27 12.38 -0.41
CA LEU A 23 16.09 13.23 -0.60
C LEU A 23 15.83 14.17 0.58
N GLY A 24 15.97 13.68 1.81
CA GLY A 24 15.87 14.51 3.02
C GLY A 24 16.95 15.58 3.07
N TYR A 25 18.16 15.27 2.63
CA TYR A 25 19.27 16.22 2.50
C TYR A 25 19.00 17.28 1.43
N ALA A 26 18.50 16.87 0.26
CA ALA A 26 18.12 17.79 -0.82
C ALA A 26 16.96 18.72 -0.43
N ALA A 27 15.98 18.22 0.34
CA ALA A 27 14.88 19.00 0.89
C ALA A 27 15.35 20.03 1.93
N ALA A 28 16.29 19.65 2.81
CA ALA A 28 16.87 20.55 3.81
C ALA A 28 17.71 21.68 3.18
N LEU A 29 18.38 21.42 2.05
CA LEU A 29 19.16 22.41 1.30
C LEU A 29 18.29 23.40 0.51
N SER A 30 17.13 22.97 0.02
CA SER A 30 16.41 23.74 -0.99
C SER A 30 15.42 24.76 -0.44
N THR A 31 15.05 24.72 0.86
CA THR A 31 14.09 25.67 1.50
C THR A 31 12.74 25.84 0.76
N GLN A 32 12.44 25.00 -0.23
CA GLN A 32 11.20 25.01 -1.01
C GLN A 32 10.16 24.06 -0.38
N PRO A 33 8.88 24.44 -0.34
CA PRO A 33 7.83 23.63 0.29
C PRO A 33 7.35 22.46 -0.58
N THR A 34 7.80 22.34 -1.83
CA THR A 34 7.35 21.29 -2.77
C THR A 34 8.52 20.56 -3.42
N TYR A 35 8.37 19.23 -3.61
CA TYR A 35 9.37 18.37 -4.24
C TYR A 35 9.75 18.85 -5.66
N GLN A 36 8.75 19.30 -6.43
CA GLN A 36 8.96 19.87 -7.75
C GLN A 36 9.79 21.16 -7.71
N GLY A 37 9.62 21.99 -6.67
CA GLY A 37 10.42 23.19 -6.44
C GLY A 37 11.89 22.86 -6.18
N VAL A 38 12.15 21.84 -5.35
CA VAL A 38 13.50 21.33 -5.05
C VAL A 38 14.19 20.86 -6.35
N ILE A 39 13.52 20.03 -7.14
CA ILE A 39 14.11 19.50 -8.38
C ILE A 39 14.34 20.59 -9.42
N ARG A 40 13.43 21.57 -9.52
CA ARG A 40 13.58 22.67 -10.48
C ARG A 40 14.78 23.56 -10.15
N VAL A 41 15.08 23.75 -8.86
CA VAL A 41 16.24 24.51 -8.39
C VAL A 41 17.55 23.74 -8.58
N VAL A 42 17.55 22.41 -8.36
CA VAL A 42 18.77 21.58 -8.41
C VAL A 42 19.11 21.11 -9.83
N CYS A 43 18.13 20.67 -10.63
CA CYS A 43 18.33 20.04 -11.94
C CYS A 43 17.90 20.91 -13.14
N GLY A 44 17.36 22.11 -12.90
CA GLY A 44 16.94 23.05 -13.93
C GLY A 44 15.49 22.87 -14.42
N ALA A 45 15.02 23.82 -15.25
CA ALA A 45 13.61 23.96 -15.62
C ALA A 45 13.05 22.81 -16.48
N ALA A 46 13.86 22.24 -17.39
CA ALA A 46 13.45 21.13 -18.25
C ALA A 46 13.28 19.81 -17.47
N ALA A 47 14.25 19.50 -16.60
CA ALA A 47 14.17 18.33 -15.71
C ALA A 47 13.02 18.45 -14.70
N GLY A 48 12.77 19.65 -14.19
CA GLY A 48 11.60 19.94 -13.34
C GLY A 48 10.28 19.63 -14.05
N LYS A 49 10.13 20.03 -15.32
CA LYS A 49 8.93 19.76 -16.12
C LYS A 49 8.75 18.27 -16.43
N LEU A 50 9.82 17.55 -16.74
CA LEU A 50 9.76 16.10 -16.94
C LEU A 50 9.35 15.38 -15.65
N CYS A 51 9.93 15.77 -14.51
CA CYS A 51 9.60 15.23 -13.21
C CYS A 51 8.13 15.49 -12.84
N GLU A 52 7.62 16.70 -13.11
CA GLU A 52 6.21 17.05 -12.90
C GLU A 52 5.27 16.14 -13.69
N VAL A 53 5.58 15.89 -14.98
CA VAL A 53 4.78 14.97 -15.81
C VAL A 53 4.86 13.53 -15.30
N CYS A 54 6.07 13.03 -14.98
CA CYS A 54 6.25 11.69 -14.42
C CYS A 54 5.50 11.51 -13.10
N PHE A 55 5.52 12.53 -12.23
CA PHE A 55 4.80 12.53 -10.97
C PHE A 55 3.28 12.45 -11.16
N LEU A 56 2.73 13.25 -12.07
CA LEU A 56 1.30 13.21 -12.41
C LEU A 56 0.88 11.83 -12.96
N LEU A 57 1.69 11.25 -13.85
CA LEU A 57 1.45 9.90 -14.37
C LEU A 57 1.50 8.85 -13.25
N ASN A 58 2.47 8.94 -12.34
CA ASN A 58 2.58 8.03 -11.21
C ASN A 58 1.36 8.11 -10.28
N LEU A 59 0.90 9.32 -9.95
CA LEU A 59 -0.29 9.54 -9.12
C LEU A 59 -1.56 9.01 -9.80
N PHE A 60 -1.68 9.19 -11.11
CA PHE A 60 -2.80 8.65 -11.89
C PHE A 60 -2.81 7.12 -11.84
N MET A 61 -1.66 6.48 -12.04
CA MET A 61 -1.52 5.02 -11.98
C MET A 61 -1.83 4.47 -10.58
N ILE A 62 -1.35 5.13 -9.52
CA ILE A 62 -1.68 4.78 -8.12
C ILE A 62 -3.19 4.84 -7.90
N SER A 63 -3.83 5.91 -8.35
CA SER A 63 -5.27 6.12 -8.19
C SER A 63 -6.07 4.99 -8.86
N VAL A 64 -5.75 4.65 -10.11
CA VAL A 64 -6.43 3.55 -10.82
C VAL A 64 -6.19 2.20 -10.11
N ALA A 65 -4.98 1.95 -9.63
CA ALA A 65 -4.66 0.71 -8.92
C ALA A 65 -5.44 0.58 -7.60
N LEU A 66 -5.49 1.64 -6.79
CA LEU A 66 -6.27 1.69 -5.55
C LEU A 66 -7.76 1.47 -5.82
N LEU A 67 -8.29 2.01 -6.93
CA LEU A 67 -9.69 1.88 -7.31
C LEU A 67 -10.04 0.43 -7.61
N ARG A 68 -9.19 -0.25 -8.39
CA ARG A 68 -9.33 -1.68 -8.68
C ARG A 68 -9.31 -2.50 -7.38
N VAL A 69 -8.32 -2.26 -6.51
CA VAL A 69 -8.19 -3.02 -5.25
C VAL A 69 -9.43 -2.86 -4.36
N VAL A 70 -9.96 -1.63 -4.21
CA VAL A 70 -11.19 -1.41 -3.44
C VAL A 70 -12.38 -2.13 -4.08
N GLY A 71 -12.47 -2.12 -5.42
CA GLY A 71 -13.48 -2.87 -6.16
C GLY A 71 -13.42 -4.38 -5.85
N ASP A 72 -12.24 -4.97 -5.93
CA ASP A 72 -12.01 -6.40 -5.65
C ASP A 72 -12.39 -6.78 -4.20
N GLN A 73 -12.08 -5.91 -3.24
CA GLN A 73 -12.43 -6.13 -1.82
C GLN A 73 -13.94 -5.97 -1.57
N LEU A 74 -14.59 -5.04 -2.26
CA LEU A 74 -16.05 -4.82 -2.16
C LEU A 74 -16.82 -5.99 -2.76
N GLU A 75 -16.39 -6.53 -3.90
CA GLU A 75 -16.99 -7.71 -4.52
C GLU A 75 -16.98 -8.91 -3.56
N LYS A 76 -15.83 -9.18 -2.93
CA LYS A 76 -15.74 -10.24 -1.93
C LYS A 76 -16.52 -10.00 -0.66
N LEU A 77 -16.72 -8.73 -0.29
CA LEU A 77 -17.58 -8.37 0.83
C LEU A 77 -19.05 -8.65 0.49
N CYS A 78 -19.48 -8.31 -0.72
CA CYS A 78 -20.82 -8.60 -1.23
C CYS A 78 -21.08 -10.11 -1.31
N ASP A 79 -20.13 -10.90 -1.83
CA ASP A 79 -20.24 -12.36 -1.86
C ASP A 79 -20.32 -13.00 -0.46
N SER A 80 -19.65 -12.38 0.52
CA SER A 80 -19.69 -12.82 1.92
C SER A 80 -20.99 -12.45 2.63
N LEU A 81 -21.55 -11.27 2.33
CA LEU A 81 -22.82 -10.80 2.90
C LEU A 81 -24.04 -11.49 2.27
N TYR A 82 -23.94 -11.83 0.99
CA TYR A 82 -24.92 -12.61 0.23
C TYR A 82 -24.29 -13.93 -0.21
N PRO A 83 -23.96 -14.85 0.72
CA PRO A 83 -23.68 -16.21 0.34
C PRO A 83 -24.99 -16.74 -0.20
N ASN A 84 -25.07 -16.92 -1.52
CA ASN A 84 -26.22 -17.42 -2.27
C ASN A 84 -27.34 -17.99 -1.38
N GLY A 85 -28.52 -17.35 -1.40
CA GLY A 85 -29.74 -17.90 -0.83
C GLY A 85 -30.16 -19.20 -1.53
N THR A 86 -29.38 -20.26 -1.38
CA THR A 86 -29.57 -21.61 -1.95
C THR A 86 -30.64 -22.42 -1.22
N LEU A 87 -31.57 -21.77 -0.50
CA LEU A 87 -32.70 -22.45 0.14
C LEU A 87 -34.04 -22.26 -0.58
N SER A 88 -34.11 -21.60 -1.73
CA SER A 88 -35.34 -21.63 -2.54
C SER A 88 -35.04 -21.50 -4.04
N GLY A 89 -35.38 -22.55 -4.80
CA GLY A 89 -35.00 -22.73 -6.20
C GLY A 89 -35.70 -21.77 -7.16
N ALA A 90 -35.11 -20.58 -7.35
CA ALA A 90 -35.31 -19.76 -8.54
C ALA A 90 -34.04 -18.90 -8.78
N PRO A 91 -33.48 -18.85 -10.00
CA PRO A 91 -32.36 -17.97 -10.30
C PRO A 91 -32.86 -16.53 -10.34
N LEU A 92 -32.82 -15.82 -9.22
CA LEU A 92 -32.96 -14.36 -9.25
C LEU A 92 -31.74 -13.79 -9.98
N PRO A 93 -31.92 -12.85 -10.94
CA PRO A 93 -30.80 -12.13 -11.52
C PRO A 93 -30.04 -11.42 -10.40
N PRO A 94 -28.69 -11.31 -10.50
CA PRO A 94 -27.91 -10.59 -9.50
C PRO A 94 -28.52 -9.19 -9.30
N PRO A 95 -28.63 -8.69 -8.05
CA PRO A 95 -29.16 -7.36 -7.79
C PRO A 95 -28.41 -6.33 -8.65
N TRP A 96 -29.11 -5.35 -9.19
CA TRP A 96 -28.57 -4.29 -10.07
C TRP A 96 -27.37 -3.52 -9.48
N TYR A 97 -27.15 -3.60 -8.17
CA TYR A 97 -26.00 -3.02 -7.46
C TYR A 97 -24.74 -3.91 -7.45
N VAL A 98 -24.85 -5.19 -7.82
CA VAL A 98 -23.74 -6.17 -7.91
C VAL A 98 -23.11 -6.16 -9.31
N ASP A 99 -23.73 -5.47 -10.27
CA ASP A 99 -23.16 -5.35 -11.61
C ASP A 99 -21.85 -4.54 -11.55
N GLN A 100 -20.76 -5.16 -12.00
CA GLN A 100 -19.39 -4.62 -11.94
C GLN A 100 -19.31 -3.20 -12.51
N ARG A 101 -20.15 -2.88 -13.50
CA ARG A 101 -20.25 -1.56 -14.13
C ARG A 101 -20.88 -0.51 -13.23
N PHE A 102 -21.88 -0.86 -12.43
CA PHE A 102 -22.52 0.05 -11.48
C PHE A 102 -21.65 0.23 -10.24
N THR A 103 -21.00 -0.82 -9.74
CA THR A 103 -20.04 -0.72 -8.63
C THR A 103 -18.82 0.11 -9.01
N LEU A 104 -18.24 -0.11 -10.20
CA LEU A 104 -17.16 0.76 -10.71
C LEU A 104 -17.64 2.19 -10.97
N SER A 105 -18.86 2.39 -11.49
CA SER A 105 -19.42 3.73 -11.72
C SER A 105 -19.71 4.46 -10.41
N ALA A 106 -20.33 3.81 -9.44
CA ALA A 106 -20.60 4.32 -8.11
C ALA A 106 -19.31 4.56 -7.33
N LEU A 107 -18.29 3.70 -7.49
CA LEU A 107 -16.96 3.90 -6.92
C LEU A 107 -16.24 5.07 -7.60
N CYS A 108 -16.31 5.20 -8.93
CA CYS A 108 -15.83 6.38 -9.65
C CYS A 108 -16.53 7.66 -9.17
N VAL A 109 -17.86 7.65 -9.02
CA VAL A 109 -18.61 8.80 -8.49
C VAL A 109 -18.24 9.04 -7.03
N LEU A 110 -18.15 8.03 -6.17
CA LEU A 110 -17.75 8.14 -4.77
C LEU A 110 -16.25 8.42 -4.57
N VAL A 111 -15.42 8.30 -5.61
CA VAL A 111 -14.00 8.67 -5.57
C VAL A 111 -13.76 10.05 -6.20
N ILE A 112 -14.55 10.43 -7.21
CA ILE A 112 -14.49 11.73 -7.89
C ILE A 112 -15.30 12.80 -7.14
N PHE A 113 -16.42 12.44 -6.50
CA PHE A 113 -17.36 13.38 -5.87
C PHE A 113 -16.90 13.90 -4.50
N PRO A 114 -16.44 13.06 -3.54
CA PRO A 114 -16.07 13.54 -2.21
C PRO A 114 -14.82 14.44 -2.13
N PRO A 115 -13.78 14.38 -3.00
CA PRO A 115 -12.62 15.25 -2.86
C PRO A 115 -12.87 16.69 -3.33
N SER A 116 -14.08 17.00 -3.80
CA SER A 116 -14.47 18.39 -4.08
C SER A 116 -14.60 19.24 -2.80
N VAL A 117 -14.60 18.63 -1.58
CA VAL A 117 -15.24 19.28 -0.41
C VAL A 117 -14.36 19.61 0.82
N PRO A 118 -13.26 18.94 1.25
CA PRO A 118 -12.50 19.49 2.38
C PRO A 118 -11.13 20.04 2.01
N ARG A 119 -10.95 21.33 2.34
CA ARG A 119 -9.72 22.14 2.25
C ARG A 119 -8.83 22.07 3.50
N GLU A 120 -9.03 21.10 4.40
CA GLU A 120 -8.38 21.14 5.72
C GLU A 120 -7.29 20.07 5.92
N ILE A 121 -6.05 20.56 5.98
CA ILE A 121 -4.80 19.84 6.32
C ILE A 121 -4.88 19.12 7.70
N GLY A 122 -5.84 19.49 8.55
CA GLY A 122 -6.07 18.86 9.86
C GLY A 122 -6.55 17.41 9.81
N PHE A 123 -7.35 17.03 8.82
CA PHE A 123 -7.89 15.67 8.69
C PHE A 123 -6.85 14.63 8.25
N GLN A 124 -5.73 15.08 7.67
CA GLN A 124 -4.66 14.22 7.17
C GLN A 124 -4.03 13.36 8.28
N LYS A 125 -3.89 13.92 9.49
CA LYS A 125 -3.28 13.21 10.64
C LYS A 125 -4.10 11.99 11.04
N TYR A 126 -5.42 12.12 11.11
CA TYR A 126 -6.33 11.04 11.48
C TYR A 126 -6.36 9.94 10.41
N SER A 127 -6.37 10.32 9.14
CA SER A 127 -6.28 9.38 8.01
C SER A 127 -4.98 8.54 8.06
N SER A 128 -3.82 9.18 8.30
CA SER A 128 -2.54 8.46 8.39
C SER A 128 -2.46 7.52 9.59
N ILE A 129 -3.01 7.91 10.75
CA ILE A 129 -3.09 7.02 11.93
C ILE A 129 -3.99 5.82 11.62
N LEU A 130 -5.16 6.06 11.02
CA LEU A 130 -6.10 5.01 10.65
C LEU A 130 -5.47 4.01 9.66
N GLY A 131 -4.79 4.50 8.62
CA GLY A 131 -4.10 3.65 7.65
C GLY A 131 -2.97 2.82 8.27
N THR A 132 -2.20 3.40 9.18
CA THR A 132 -1.14 2.66 9.90
C THR A 132 -1.75 1.59 10.79
N LEU A 133 -2.84 1.92 11.51
CA LEU A 133 -3.55 0.96 12.36
C LEU A 133 -4.15 -0.19 11.53
N ALA A 134 -4.70 0.12 10.36
CA ALA A 134 -5.22 -0.87 9.42
C ALA A 134 -4.14 -1.83 8.92
N ALA A 135 -2.96 -1.29 8.55
CA ALA A 135 -1.81 -2.11 8.16
C ALA A 135 -1.34 -3.01 9.31
N CYS A 136 -1.18 -2.47 10.51
CA CYS A 136 -0.80 -3.25 11.71
C CYS A 136 -1.82 -4.35 12.02
N TYR A 137 -3.12 -4.04 11.96
CA TYR A 137 -4.19 -5.00 12.18
C TYR A 137 -4.15 -6.12 11.13
N LEU A 138 -3.98 -5.78 9.86
CA LEU A 138 -3.88 -6.73 8.76
C LEU A 138 -2.67 -7.67 8.92
N THR A 139 -1.50 -7.14 9.26
CA THR A 139 -0.32 -7.95 9.57
C THR A 139 -0.60 -8.90 10.74
N LEU A 140 -1.20 -8.40 11.82
CA LEU A 140 -1.53 -9.20 13.00
C LEU A 140 -2.52 -10.32 12.65
N VAL A 141 -3.54 -10.06 11.84
CA VAL A 141 -4.50 -11.07 11.37
C VAL A 141 -3.81 -12.15 10.56
N ILE A 142 -2.91 -11.78 9.64
CA ILE A 142 -2.16 -12.75 8.80
C ILE A 142 -1.26 -13.63 9.67
N VAL A 143 -0.54 -13.03 10.63
CA VAL A 143 0.33 -13.74 11.57
C VAL A 143 -0.48 -14.70 12.44
N LEU A 144 -1.57 -14.23 13.04
CA LEU A 144 -2.43 -15.07 13.88
C LEU A 144 -3.06 -16.22 13.10
N LYS A 145 -3.55 -15.96 11.89
CA LYS A 145 -4.11 -17.01 11.02
C LYS A 145 -3.05 -18.07 10.69
N TYR A 146 -1.81 -17.68 10.43
CA TYR A 146 -0.72 -18.63 10.25
C TYR A 146 -0.50 -19.53 11.48
N TYR A 147 -0.42 -18.96 12.68
CA TYR A 147 -0.21 -19.73 13.92
C TYR A 147 -1.40 -20.64 14.26
N LEU A 148 -2.63 -20.14 14.12
CA LEU A 148 -3.84 -20.93 14.35
C LEU A 148 -3.97 -22.08 13.34
N GLN A 149 -3.64 -21.84 12.08
CA GLN A 149 -3.67 -22.86 11.04
C GLN A 149 -2.55 -23.89 11.26
N ALA A 150 -1.37 -23.46 11.70
CA ALA A 150 -0.28 -24.36 12.08
C ALA A 150 -0.62 -25.26 13.28
N GLU A 151 -1.42 -24.77 14.23
CA GLU A 151 -1.91 -25.56 15.37
C GLU A 151 -2.97 -26.59 14.92
N SER A 152 -3.88 -26.20 14.02
CA SER A 152 -4.95 -27.08 13.52
C SER A 152 -4.49 -28.18 12.55
N LEU A 153 -3.39 -27.96 11.81
CA LEU A 153 -2.91 -28.86 10.76
C LEU A 153 -1.69 -29.69 11.14
N GLY A 154 -1.18 -29.60 12.38
CA GLY A 154 -0.12 -30.49 12.88
C GLY A 154 1.02 -30.71 11.87
N LEU A 155 1.93 -29.72 11.79
CA LEU A 155 3.04 -29.59 10.83
C LEU A 155 2.61 -29.25 9.39
N PRO A 156 2.65 -27.95 9.00
CA PRO A 156 2.72 -27.59 7.60
C PRO A 156 4.05 -28.11 7.04
N GLU A 157 3.98 -29.00 6.05
CA GLU A 157 5.13 -29.40 5.26
C GLU A 157 5.84 -28.14 4.73
N PRO A 158 7.16 -27.97 4.95
CA PRO A 158 7.85 -26.76 4.55
C PRO A 158 7.74 -26.58 3.03
N PRO A 159 7.37 -25.38 2.54
CA PRO A 159 7.20 -25.16 1.10
C PRO A 159 8.49 -25.54 0.37
N GLN A 160 8.39 -26.53 -0.53
CA GLN A 160 9.51 -27.04 -1.33
C GLN A 160 10.32 -25.89 -1.93
N PRO A 161 11.64 -25.81 -1.71
CA PRO A 161 12.48 -24.74 -2.22
C PRO A 161 12.66 -24.92 -3.74
N SER A 162 11.73 -24.39 -4.52
CA SER A 162 11.70 -24.62 -5.97
C SER A 162 11.51 -23.33 -6.75
N ARG A 163 12.61 -22.58 -6.83
CA ARG A 163 13.07 -21.93 -8.08
C ARG A 163 14.56 -21.64 -7.94
N ALA A 164 15.35 -22.09 -8.91
CA ALA A 164 16.72 -21.65 -9.05
C ALA A 164 16.73 -20.12 -9.13
N PHE A 165 17.53 -19.49 -8.27
CA PHE A 165 17.65 -18.06 -8.16
C PHE A 165 18.19 -17.51 -9.49
N SER A 166 17.36 -16.81 -10.26
CA SER A 166 17.77 -16.20 -11.53
C SER A 166 17.77 -14.70 -11.36
N TRP A 167 18.78 -14.01 -11.89
CA TRP A 167 18.85 -12.55 -11.93
C TRP A 167 17.57 -11.90 -12.49
N ALA A 168 16.91 -12.58 -13.45
CA ALA A 168 15.63 -12.14 -14.00
C ALA A 168 14.50 -12.08 -12.94
N SER A 169 14.51 -12.97 -11.96
CA SER A 169 13.51 -12.96 -10.87
C SER A 169 13.70 -11.78 -9.91
N ILE A 170 14.93 -11.29 -9.73
CA ILE A 170 15.21 -10.10 -8.92
C ILE A 170 14.67 -8.86 -9.64
N PHE A 171 14.97 -8.70 -10.95
CA PHE A 171 14.50 -7.58 -11.76
C PHE A 171 12.97 -7.47 -11.82
N SER A 172 12.25 -8.59 -11.72
CA SER A 172 10.79 -8.56 -11.69
C SER A 172 10.20 -8.06 -10.36
N VAL A 173 10.95 -8.13 -9.25
CA VAL A 173 10.46 -7.79 -7.89
C VAL A 173 10.93 -6.41 -7.45
N ILE A 174 12.07 -5.94 -7.98
CA ILE A 174 12.62 -4.60 -7.71
C ILE A 174 11.57 -3.50 -7.88
N PRO A 175 10.80 -3.40 -9.00
CA PRO A 175 9.83 -2.31 -9.18
C PRO A 175 8.75 -2.30 -8.11
N THR A 176 8.25 -3.48 -7.72
CA THR A 176 7.24 -3.63 -6.68
C THR A 176 7.76 -3.19 -5.32
N ILE A 177 9.01 -3.55 -4.97
CA ILE A 177 9.63 -3.10 -3.72
C ILE A 177 9.88 -1.59 -3.75
N CYS A 178 10.42 -1.06 -4.85
CA CYS A 178 10.65 0.38 -5.02
C CYS A 178 9.35 1.18 -4.87
N PHE A 179 8.27 0.71 -5.49
CA PHE A 179 6.96 1.34 -5.40
C PHE A 179 6.35 1.20 -4.00
N GLY A 180 6.47 0.03 -3.35
CA GLY A 180 5.95 -0.18 -2.00
C GLY A 180 6.59 0.73 -0.94
N PHE A 181 7.86 1.09 -1.14
CA PHE A 181 8.62 1.99 -0.27
C PHE A 181 8.74 3.42 -0.83
N GLN A 182 7.92 3.77 -1.82
CA GLN A 182 7.87 5.12 -2.37
C GLN A 182 7.22 6.08 -1.36
N CYS A 183 8.04 6.83 -0.64
CA CYS A 183 7.58 7.90 0.26
C CYS A 183 8.22 9.26 -0.01
N HIS A 184 9.06 9.36 -1.05
CA HIS A 184 9.79 10.57 -1.41
C HIS A 184 8.88 11.74 -1.82
N GLU A 185 7.74 11.45 -2.43
CA GLU A 185 6.80 12.49 -2.90
C GLU A 185 6.13 13.25 -1.75
N ALA A 186 5.81 12.55 -0.66
CA ALA A 186 5.18 13.15 0.51
C ALA A 186 6.20 13.78 1.48
N CYS A 187 7.51 13.53 1.27
CA CYS A 187 8.52 13.82 2.27
C CYS A 187 8.66 15.34 2.53
N VAL A 188 8.59 16.17 1.48
CA VAL A 188 8.71 17.63 1.58
C VAL A 188 7.48 18.26 2.26
N ALA A 189 6.28 17.76 1.94
CA ALA A 189 5.04 18.18 2.59
C ALA A 189 5.01 17.80 4.08
N ILE A 190 5.51 16.61 4.42
CA ILE A 190 5.62 16.17 5.83
C ILE A 190 6.67 17.01 6.56
N TYR A 191 7.85 17.22 5.97
CA TYR A 191 8.93 17.99 6.56
C TYR A 191 8.52 19.44 6.85
N SER A 192 7.88 20.10 5.88
CA SER A 192 7.38 21.48 6.05
C SER A 192 6.26 21.58 7.10
N SER A 193 5.49 20.51 7.32
CA SER A 193 4.42 20.43 8.32
C SER A 193 4.92 20.07 9.74
N MET A 194 6.19 19.68 9.91
CA MET A 194 6.72 19.34 11.23
C MET A 194 6.97 20.59 12.08
N ARG A 195 6.63 20.51 13.36
CA ARG A 195 6.86 21.60 14.34
C ARG A 195 8.35 21.90 14.54
N ASN A 196 9.19 20.87 14.48
CA ASN A 196 10.64 20.97 14.63
C ASN A 196 11.32 20.59 13.31
N GLN A 197 11.78 21.58 12.55
CA GLN A 197 12.39 21.40 11.23
C GLN A 197 13.89 21.09 11.30
N SER A 198 14.41 20.67 12.44
CA SER A 198 15.82 20.29 12.55
C SER A 198 16.13 19.04 11.70
N PHE A 199 17.24 19.10 10.95
CA PHE A 199 17.65 18.03 10.04
C PHE A 199 17.85 16.68 10.75
N ALA A 200 18.49 16.69 11.93
CA ALA A 200 18.71 15.47 12.72
C ALA A 200 17.38 14.82 13.17
N HIS A 201 16.38 15.63 13.53
CA HIS A 201 15.07 15.13 13.91
C HIS A 201 14.33 14.50 12.72
N TRP A 202 14.37 15.15 11.55
CA TRP A 202 13.81 14.62 10.32
C TRP A 202 14.43 13.27 9.92
N VAL A 203 15.75 13.16 9.95
CA VAL A 203 16.47 11.92 9.64
C VAL A 203 16.07 10.81 10.63
N ALA A 204 16.04 11.11 11.93
CA ALA A 204 15.65 10.14 12.94
C ALA A 204 14.21 9.62 12.73
N VAL A 205 13.25 10.54 12.52
CA VAL A 205 11.85 10.17 12.26
C VAL A 205 11.74 9.34 10.98
N SER A 206 12.40 9.75 9.89
CA SER A 206 12.38 9.04 8.61
C SER A 206 12.94 7.62 8.73
N VAL A 207 14.07 7.45 9.41
CA VAL A 207 14.69 6.12 9.61
C VAL A 207 13.81 5.21 10.46
N VAL A 208 13.24 5.73 11.55
CA VAL A 208 12.35 4.95 12.42
C VAL A 208 11.07 4.55 11.68
N SER A 209 10.43 5.48 10.97
CA SER A 209 9.24 5.18 10.17
C SER A 209 9.51 4.14 9.09
N MET A 210 10.65 4.23 8.40
CA MET A 210 11.04 3.27 7.38
C MET A 210 11.31 1.87 7.95
N LEU A 211 11.93 1.81 9.13
CA LEU A 211 12.17 0.55 9.83
C LEU A 211 10.85 -0.12 10.26
N ILE A 212 9.88 0.66 10.75
CA ILE A 212 8.53 0.14 11.07
C ILE A 212 7.83 -0.37 9.80
N CYS A 213 7.85 0.39 8.71
CA CYS A 213 7.26 -0.04 7.43
C CYS A 213 7.90 -1.33 6.92
N LEU A 214 9.22 -1.42 7.01
CA LEU A 214 9.96 -2.63 6.64
C LEU A 214 9.50 -3.84 7.46
N LEU A 215 9.35 -3.69 8.77
CA LEU A 215 8.90 -4.78 9.63
C LEU A 215 7.49 -5.23 9.24
N ILE A 216 6.54 -4.30 9.09
CA ILE A 216 5.16 -4.59 8.69
C ILE A 216 5.12 -5.33 7.35
N TYR A 217 5.84 -4.83 6.33
CA TYR A 217 5.87 -5.45 5.01
C TYR A 217 6.55 -6.82 5.01
N SER A 218 7.65 -6.95 5.75
CA SER A 218 8.39 -8.21 5.85
C SER A 218 7.57 -9.29 6.54
N LEU A 219 6.90 -8.95 7.66
CA LEU A 219 6.00 -9.87 8.37
C LEU A 219 4.82 -10.26 7.48
N THR A 220 4.14 -9.28 6.87
CA THR A 220 2.99 -9.52 6.00
C THR A 220 3.35 -10.42 4.81
N GLY A 221 4.47 -10.13 4.14
CA GLY A 221 4.94 -10.92 2.99
C GLY A 221 5.42 -12.32 3.39
N LEU A 222 6.16 -12.45 4.50
CA LEU A 222 6.68 -13.74 4.97
C LEU A 222 5.54 -14.65 5.40
N TYR A 223 4.66 -14.19 6.30
CA TYR A 223 3.57 -15.02 6.81
C TYR A 223 2.47 -15.23 5.78
N GLY A 224 2.21 -14.26 4.89
CA GLY A 224 1.31 -14.46 3.75
C GLY A 224 1.82 -15.56 2.80
N TYR A 225 3.12 -15.55 2.47
CA TYR A 225 3.72 -16.60 1.65
C TYR A 225 3.78 -17.95 2.38
N LEU A 226 4.05 -17.98 3.68
CA LEU A 226 4.02 -19.23 4.45
C LEU A 226 2.61 -19.82 4.56
N THR A 227 1.57 -18.98 4.59
CA THR A 227 0.18 -19.43 4.70
C THR A 227 -0.37 -20.03 3.40
N PHE A 228 -0.09 -19.41 2.24
CA PHE A 228 -0.67 -19.82 0.94
C PHE A 228 0.34 -20.42 -0.05
N GLY A 229 1.64 -20.33 0.24
CA GLY A 229 2.70 -20.80 -0.64
C GLY A 229 2.64 -20.16 -2.03
N LYS A 230 2.61 -21.01 -3.06
CA LYS A 230 2.60 -20.58 -4.47
C LYS A 230 1.22 -20.14 -4.98
N ALA A 231 0.16 -20.39 -4.23
CA ALA A 231 -1.21 -20.05 -4.60
C ALA A 231 -1.65 -18.66 -4.12
N VAL A 232 -0.73 -17.86 -3.56
CA VAL A 232 -1.02 -16.51 -3.09
C VAL A 232 -1.43 -15.60 -4.26
N ALA A 233 -2.58 -14.94 -4.12
CA ALA A 233 -3.02 -13.93 -5.06
C ALA A 233 -2.17 -12.65 -4.95
N SER A 234 -2.21 -11.79 -5.99
CA SER A 234 -1.50 -10.49 -5.97
C SER A 234 -1.93 -9.60 -4.81
N ASP A 235 -3.17 -9.75 -4.35
CA ASP A 235 -3.65 -9.23 -3.07
C ASP A 235 -3.81 -10.40 -2.09
N VAL A 236 -3.05 -10.38 -1.00
CA VAL A 236 -3.07 -11.45 0.02
C VAL A 236 -4.45 -11.61 0.66
N LEU A 237 -5.23 -10.52 0.81
CA LEU A 237 -6.58 -10.58 1.35
C LEU A 237 -7.53 -11.36 0.45
N MET A 238 -7.25 -11.42 -0.85
CA MET A 238 -8.02 -12.23 -1.79
C MET A 238 -7.77 -13.74 -1.60
N SER A 239 -6.68 -14.13 -0.95
CA SER A 239 -6.40 -15.56 -0.72
C SER A 239 -7.20 -16.13 0.46
N TYR A 240 -7.71 -15.26 1.36
CA TYR A 240 -8.55 -15.68 2.48
C TYR A 240 -10.03 -15.86 2.09
N PRO A 241 -10.73 -16.84 2.69
CA PRO A 241 -12.16 -17.03 2.46
C PRO A 241 -12.96 -15.82 2.95
N GLY A 242 -14.06 -15.49 2.27
CA GLY A 242 -14.89 -14.34 2.59
C GLY A 242 -15.69 -14.46 3.89
N ASN A 243 -15.91 -15.67 4.39
CA ASN A 243 -16.81 -15.94 5.51
C ASN A 243 -16.17 -15.72 6.91
N ASP A 244 -14.89 -15.37 6.98
CA ASP A 244 -14.18 -15.15 8.24
C ASP A 244 -14.44 -13.72 8.75
N PRO A 245 -15.11 -13.51 9.90
CA PRO A 245 -15.47 -12.17 10.38
C PRO A 245 -14.24 -11.28 10.64
N VAL A 246 -13.13 -11.87 11.09
CA VAL A 246 -11.86 -11.16 11.32
C VAL A 246 -11.25 -10.65 10.00
N VAL A 247 -11.35 -11.45 8.94
CA VAL A 247 -10.87 -11.06 7.61
C VAL A 247 -11.78 -10.00 7.00
N ILE A 248 -13.10 -10.11 7.19
CA ILE A 248 -14.06 -9.10 6.77
C ILE A 248 -13.74 -7.74 7.41
N VAL A 249 -13.47 -7.71 8.72
CA VAL A 249 -13.08 -6.48 9.42
C VAL A 249 -11.76 -5.93 8.86
N ALA A 250 -10.76 -6.78 8.58
CA ALA A 250 -9.52 -6.36 7.96
C ALA A 250 -9.73 -5.74 6.57
N ARG A 251 -10.60 -6.35 5.74
CA ARG A 251 -10.94 -5.84 4.40
C ARG A 251 -11.65 -4.49 4.47
N LEU A 252 -12.62 -4.35 5.39
CA LEU A 252 -13.32 -3.09 5.61
C LEU A 252 -12.36 -1.99 6.04
N LEU A 253 -11.51 -2.28 7.03
CA LEU A 253 -10.55 -1.31 7.56
C LEU A 253 -9.51 -0.90 6.51
N PHE A 254 -9.06 -1.86 5.69
CA PHE A 254 -8.18 -1.61 4.56
C PHE A 254 -8.85 -0.77 3.47
N GLY A 255 -10.10 -1.09 3.11
CA GLY A 255 -10.89 -0.31 2.14
C GLY A 255 -11.13 1.13 2.58
N VAL A 256 -11.51 1.33 3.85
CA VAL A 256 -11.65 2.67 4.45
C VAL A 256 -10.32 3.43 4.39
N SER A 257 -9.21 2.76 4.72
CA SER A 257 -7.88 3.38 4.68
C SER A 257 -7.48 3.83 3.27
N ILE A 258 -7.85 3.06 2.23
CA ILE A 258 -7.61 3.45 0.84
C ILE A 258 -8.45 4.68 0.48
N ILE A 259 -9.74 4.70 0.84
CA ILE A 259 -10.62 5.84 0.59
C ILE A 259 -10.06 7.12 1.24
N THR A 260 -9.50 7.02 2.44
CA THR A 260 -8.92 8.16 3.15
C THR A 260 -7.55 8.60 2.64
N ILE A 261 -6.86 7.78 1.82
CA ILE A 261 -5.59 8.12 1.17
C ILE A 261 -5.79 8.96 -0.10
N TYR A 262 -6.85 8.71 -0.87
CA TYR A 262 -7.17 9.48 -2.08
C TYR A 262 -7.11 11.01 -1.93
N PRO A 263 -7.71 11.65 -0.91
CA PRO A 263 -7.61 13.10 -0.75
C PRO A 263 -6.17 13.57 -0.52
N ILE A 264 -5.31 12.75 0.11
CA ILE A 264 -3.90 13.05 0.32
C ILE A 264 -3.15 13.03 -1.02
N VAL A 265 -3.42 12.02 -1.86
CA VAL A 265 -2.84 11.89 -3.21
C VAL A 265 -3.20 13.11 -4.07
N VAL A 266 -4.45 13.57 -4.02
CA VAL A 266 -4.88 14.79 -4.71
C VAL A 266 -4.22 16.04 -4.14
N LEU A 267 -4.05 16.14 -2.82
CA LEU A 267 -3.39 17.28 -2.19
C LEU A 267 -1.90 17.36 -2.58
N LEU A 268 -1.21 16.23 -2.67
CA LEU A 268 0.18 16.15 -3.12
C LEU A 268 0.35 16.51 -4.61
N SER A 269 -0.71 16.38 -5.41
CA SER A 269 -0.71 16.72 -6.84
C SER A 269 -0.85 18.21 -7.14
N ARG A 270 -1.23 19.03 -6.14
CA ARG A 270 -1.51 20.46 -6.27
C ARG A 270 -0.34 21.32 -5.80
#